data_AF-A0A373RSN5-F1
#
_entry.id   AF-A0A373RSN5-F1
#
_cell.length_a   1.000
_cell.length_b   1.000
_cell.length_c   1.000
_cell.angle_alpha   90.00
_cell.angle_beta   90.00
_cell.angle_gamma   90.00
#
_symmetry.space_group_name_H-M   'P 1'
#
loop_
_entity.id
_entity.type
_entity.pdbx_description
1 polymer ?
#
loop_
_entity_poly.entity_id
_entity_poly.type
_entity_poly.pdbx_seq_one_letter_code
_entity_poly.pdbx_strand_id
1 'polypeptide(L)'
;MADKHLTENLKGNYFSSERKDMKFLKGFTLVALLPLWAGYAFALYNGDSNNLSNYSLLILAFSLINFNAICGVEKIENKVLNLVAKLDGVLFFVWAFVTIIQLLLK
;
A
#
# COMPACT_ATOMS: atom_id res chain seq x y z
N MET A 1 -38.40 17.48 13.80
CA MET A 1 -38.25 16.39 12.79
C MET A 1 -37.23 16.71 11.70
N ALA A 2 -36.93 17.98 11.42
CA ALA A 2 -35.90 18.39 10.44
C ALA A 2 -34.46 17.97 10.80
N ASP A 3 -34.10 17.98 12.10
CA ASP A 3 -32.73 17.64 12.55
C ASP A 3 -32.28 16.20 12.26
N LYS A 4 -33.20 15.23 12.33
CA LYS A 4 -32.86 13.81 12.07
C LYS A 4 -32.47 13.56 10.62
N HIS A 5 -33.16 14.21 9.68
CA HIS A 5 -32.91 14.05 8.25
C HIS A 5 -31.59 14.72 7.82
N LEU A 6 -31.21 15.81 8.50
CA LEU A 6 -29.94 16.52 8.28
C LEU A 6 -28.76 15.69 8.79
N THR A 7 -28.89 15.08 9.98
CA THR A 7 -27.84 14.23 10.56
C THR A 7 -27.63 12.95 9.77
N GLU A 8 -28.68 12.32 9.25
CA GLU A 8 -28.54 11.15 8.37
C GLU A 8 -27.89 11.47 7.03
N ASN A 9 -28.21 12.62 6.42
CA ASN A 9 -27.54 13.07 5.19
C ASN A 9 -26.06 13.42 5.41
N LEU A 10 -25.74 14.11 6.52
CA LEU A 10 -24.35 14.41 6.87
C LEU A 10 -23.54 13.14 7.13
N LYS A 11 -24.11 12.19 7.89
CA LYS A 11 -23.47 10.90 8.19
C LYS A 11 -23.27 10.05 6.93
N GLY A 12 -24.27 10.02 6.04
CA GLY A 12 -24.19 9.33 4.75
C GLY A 12 -23.13 9.93 3.82
N ASN A 13 -23.04 11.26 3.76
CA ASN A 13 -22.04 11.96 2.96
C ASN A 13 -20.62 11.80 3.52
N TYR A 14 -20.44 11.84 4.84
CA TYR A 14 -19.16 11.57 5.49
C TYR A 14 -18.66 10.17 5.18
N PHE A 15 -19.52 9.16 5.36
CA PHE A 15 -19.17 7.77 5.12
C PHE A 15 -18.91 7.46 3.63
N SER A 16 -19.61 8.17 2.74
CA SER A 16 -19.39 8.10 1.29
C SER A 16 -18.06 8.75 0.88
N SER A 17 -17.70 9.89 1.48
CA SER A 17 -16.41 10.56 1.26
C SER A 17 -15.27 9.68 1.74
N GLU A 18 -15.32 9.20 2.98
CA GLU A 18 -14.26 8.39 3.59
C GLU A 18 -13.96 7.13 2.75
N ARG A 19 -15.00 6.45 2.23
CA ARG A 19 -14.82 5.31 1.30
C ARG A 19 -14.22 5.70 -0.04
N LYS A 20 -14.49 6.89 -0.56
CA LYS A 20 -13.86 7.39 -1.79
C LYS A 20 -12.40 7.74 -1.51
N ASP A 21 -12.12 8.47 -0.44
CA ASP A 21 -10.79 8.91 -0.04
C ASP A 21 -9.87 7.70 0.23
N MET A 22 -10.37 6.65 0.88
CA MET A 22 -9.63 5.40 1.07
C MET A 22 -9.31 4.68 -0.26
N LYS A 23 -10.23 4.69 -1.23
CA LYS A 23 -9.98 4.10 -2.57
C LYS A 23 -8.92 4.89 -3.33
N PHE A 24 -8.97 6.23 -3.26
CA PHE A 24 -7.95 7.09 -3.86
C PHE A 24 -6.59 6.90 -3.20
N LEU A 25 -6.55 6.86 -1.86
CA LEU A 25 -5.31 6.69 -1.10
C LEU A 25 -4.68 5.32 -1.37
N LYS A 26 -5.48 4.26 -1.47
CA LYS A 26 -5.01 2.94 -1.93
C LYS A 26 -4.43 3.02 -3.34
N GLY A 27 -5.18 3.54 -4.32
CA GLY A 27 -4.68 3.66 -5.69
C GLY A 27 -3.38 4.48 -5.78
N PHE A 28 -3.29 5.58 -5.05
CA PHE A 28 -2.11 6.44 -5.01
C PHE A 28 -0.90 5.75 -4.36
N THR A 29 -1.09 5.13 -3.20
CA THR A 29 0.00 4.44 -2.48
C THR A 29 0.50 3.21 -3.26
N LEU A 30 -0.37 2.56 -4.04
CA LEU A 30 0.00 1.50 -4.97
C LEU A 30 0.92 1.99 -6.10
N VAL A 31 0.59 3.14 -6.71
CA VAL A 31 1.46 3.76 -7.73
C VAL A 31 2.76 4.26 -7.12
N ALA A 32 2.73 4.76 -5.88
CA ALA A 32 3.92 5.21 -5.16
C ALA A 32 4.86 4.07 -4.76
N LEU A 33 4.37 2.81 -4.69
CA LEU A 33 5.19 1.64 -4.35
C LEU A 33 6.26 1.36 -5.40
N LEU A 34 5.94 1.52 -6.70
CA LEU A 34 6.86 1.31 -7.82
C LEU A 34 8.19 2.11 -7.68
N PRO A 35 8.17 3.44 -7.52
CA PRO A 35 9.39 4.21 -7.32
C PRO A 35 10.07 3.92 -5.97
N LEU A 36 9.32 3.49 -4.94
CA LEU A 36 9.92 3.05 -3.67
C LEU A 36 10.73 1.77 -3.84
N TRP A 37 10.24 0.79 -4.60
CA TRP A 37 11.00 -0.41 -4.95
C TRP A 37 12.24 -0.09 -5.77
N ALA A 38 12.14 0.84 -6.72
CA ALA A 38 13.30 1.31 -7.49
C ALA A 38 14.34 2.00 -6.59
N GLY A 39 13.90 2.86 -5.66
CA GLY A 39 14.77 3.50 -4.66
C GLY A 39 15.42 2.50 -3.71
N TYR A 40 14.67 1.48 -3.29
CA TYR A 40 15.17 0.39 -2.46
C TYR A 40 16.26 -0.42 -3.17
N ALA A 41 16.04 -0.79 -4.44
CA ALA A 41 17.04 -1.50 -5.24
C ALA A 41 18.31 -0.66 -5.46
N PHE A 42 18.15 0.65 -5.70
CA PHE A 42 19.28 1.57 -5.82
C PHE A 42 20.07 1.72 -4.52
N ALA A 43 19.38 1.81 -3.37
CA ALA A 43 20.03 1.83 -2.06
C ALA A 43 20.77 0.52 -1.76
N LEU A 44 20.19 -0.63 -2.14
CA LEU A 44 20.84 -1.94 -2.08
C LEU A 44 22.14 -2.00 -2.89
N TYR A 45 22.12 -1.47 -4.12
CA TYR A 45 23.29 -1.45 -5.00
C TYR A 45 24.41 -0.54 -4.46
N ASN A 46 24.05 0.60 -3.88
CA ASN A 46 25.02 1.55 -3.33
C ASN A 46 25.53 1.18 -1.93
N GLY A 47 24.98 0.14 -1.29
CA GLY A 47 25.35 -0.26 0.08
C GLY A 47 24.95 0.75 1.15
N ASP A 48 24.03 1.68 0.85
CA ASP A 48 23.56 2.69 1.80
C ASP A 48 22.52 2.09 2.75
N SER A 49 23.03 1.42 3.78
CA SER A 49 22.24 0.71 4.80
C SER A 49 21.21 1.59 5.52
N ASN A 50 21.46 2.90 5.64
CA ASN A 50 20.56 3.80 6.38
C ASN A 50 19.33 4.14 5.56
N ASN A 51 19.51 4.41 4.26
CA ASN A 51 18.40 4.59 3.33
C ASN A 51 17.61 3.29 3.11
N LEU A 52 18.30 2.14 3.12
CA LEU A 52 17.71 0.81 2.97
C LEU A 52 16.61 0.51 4.01
N SER A 53 16.86 0.88 5.28
CA SER A 53 15.90 0.68 6.37
C SER A 53 14.67 1.61 6.25
N ASN A 54 14.88 2.87 5.82
CA ASN A 54 13.78 3.81 5.59
C ASN A 54 12.87 3.37 4.44
N TYR A 55 13.45 2.94 3.32
CA TYR A 55 12.67 2.40 2.20
C TYR A 55 11.93 1.12 2.59
N SER A 56 12.57 0.23 3.36
CA SER A 56 11.94 -0.96 3.93
C SER A 56 10.70 -0.63 4.78
N LEU A 57 10.80 0.36 5.68
CA LEU A 57 9.67 0.84 6.48
C LEU A 57 8.54 1.42 5.63
N LEU A 58 8.86 2.20 4.59
CA LEU A 58 7.87 2.76 3.67
C LEU A 58 7.17 1.67 2.85
N ILE A 59 7.93 0.70 2.34
CA ILE A 59 7.39 -0.47 1.61
C ILE A 59 6.44 -1.26 2.52
N LEU A 60 6.83 -1.47 3.78
CA LEU A 60 5.99 -2.15 4.78
C LEU A 60 4.70 -1.36 5.07
N ALA A 61 4.82 -0.06 5.37
CA ALA A 61 3.68 0.80 5.70
C ALA A 61 2.69 0.89 4.54
N PHE A 62 3.18 1.12 3.33
CA PHE A 62 2.32 1.22 2.15
C PHE A 62 1.78 -0.15 1.71
N SER A 63 2.51 -1.25 1.93
CA SER A 63 1.96 -2.61 1.73
C SER A 63 0.83 -2.92 2.70
N LEU A 64 0.90 -2.48 3.96
CA LEU A 64 -0.18 -2.66 4.93
C LEU A 64 -1.45 -1.90 4.52
N ILE A 65 -1.30 -0.65 4.07
CA ILE A 65 -2.41 0.16 3.55
C ILE A 65 -3.06 -0.51 2.32
N ASN A 66 -2.25 -1.14 1.47
CA ASN A 66 -2.69 -1.85 0.26
C ASN A 66 -2.90 -3.35 0.45
N PHE A 67 -2.86 -3.87 1.68
CA PHE A 67 -2.81 -5.31 1.93
C PHE A 67 -4.02 -6.06 1.37
N ASN A 68 -5.22 -5.48 1.50
CA ASN A 68 -6.44 -6.06 0.92
C ASN A 68 -6.40 -6.14 -0.61
N ALA A 69 -5.76 -5.16 -1.27
CA ALA A 69 -5.60 -5.13 -2.72
C ALA A 69 -4.55 -6.14 -3.18
N ILE A 70 -3.41 -6.19 -2.48
CA ILE A 70 -2.31 -7.12 -2.72
C ILE A 70 -2.74 -8.58 -2.52
N CYS A 71 -3.51 -8.85 -1.47
CA CYS A 71 -4.02 -10.18 -1.14
C CYS A 71 -5.23 -10.60 -2.01
N GLY A 72 -5.68 -9.72 -2.92
CA GLY A 72 -6.80 -10.00 -3.84
C GLY A 72 -8.18 -10.04 -3.17
N VAL A 73 -8.29 -9.56 -1.94
CA VAL A 73 -9.57 -9.46 -1.18
C VAL A 73 -10.43 -8.33 -1.75
N GLU A 74 -9.81 -7.24 -2.18
CA GLU A 74 -10.49 -6.14 -2.86
C GLU A 74 -10.36 -6.24 -4.38
N LYS A 75 -11.50 -6.25 -5.08
CA LYS A 75 -11.52 -6.12 -6.54
C LYS A 75 -11.22 -4.66 -6.92
N ILE A 76 -9.99 -4.43 -7.40
CA ILE A 76 -9.64 -3.17 -8.05
C ILE A 76 -10.28 -3.17 -9.44
N GLU A 77 -11.20 -2.25 -9.69
CA GLU A 77 -11.92 -2.14 -10.97
C GLU A 77 -10.98 -1.86 -12.15
N ASN A 78 -9.88 -1.14 -11.91
CA ASN A 78 -8.90 -0.83 -12.94
C ASN A 78 -7.93 -1.99 -13.15
N LYS A 79 -7.91 -2.53 -14.39
CA LYS A 79 -7.06 -3.64 -14.82
C LYS A 79 -5.56 -3.37 -14.61
N VAL A 80 -5.11 -2.11 -14.80
CA VAL A 80 -3.72 -1.71 -14.60
C VAL A 80 -3.35 -1.76 -13.12
N LEU A 81 -4.14 -1.13 -12.26
CA LEU A 81 -3.89 -1.13 -10.81
C LEU A 81 -3.97 -2.54 -10.22
N ASN A 82 -4.84 -3.41 -10.75
CA ASN A 82 -4.88 -4.82 -10.36
C ASN A 82 -3.58 -5.58 -10.75
N LEU A 83 -3.00 -5.27 -11.91
CA LEU A 83 -1.72 -5.85 -12.32
C LEU A 83 -0.58 -5.36 -11.42
N VAL A 84 -0.55 -4.05 -11.14
CA VAL A 84 0.44 -3.44 -10.25
C VAL A 84 0.31 -4.02 -8.84
N ALA A 85 -0.90 -4.17 -8.30
CA ALA A 85 -1.14 -4.78 -6.98
C ALA A 85 -0.62 -6.22 -6.88
N LYS A 86 -0.79 -7.02 -7.94
CA LYS A 86 -0.23 -8.37 -7.98
C LYS A 86 1.29 -8.37 -8.05
N LEU A 87 1.87 -7.49 -8.88
CA LEU A 87 3.32 -7.32 -9.01
C LEU A 87 3.95 -6.89 -7.68
N ASP A 88 3.42 -5.86 -7.06
CA ASP A 88 3.84 -5.38 -5.75
C ASP A 88 3.67 -6.46 -4.68
N GLY A 89 2.58 -7.23 -4.74
CA GLY A 89 2.37 -8.36 -3.84
C GLY A 89 3.45 -9.43 -3.94
N VAL A 90 3.83 -9.82 -5.15
CA VAL A 90 4.92 -10.77 -5.38
C VAL A 90 6.25 -10.20 -4.92
N LEU A 91 6.56 -8.93 -5.26
CA LEU A 91 7.78 -8.25 -4.82
C LEU A 91 7.89 -8.19 -3.30
N PHE A 92 6.80 -7.81 -2.63
CA PHE A 92 6.72 -7.74 -1.18
C PHE A 92 6.95 -9.11 -0.53
N PHE A 93 6.36 -10.17 -1.08
CA PHE A 93 6.51 -11.52 -0.54
C PHE A 93 7.96 -12.02 -0.65
N VAL A 94 8.59 -11.84 -1.82
CA VAL A 94 10.00 -12.21 -2.04
C VAL A 94 10.91 -11.42 -1.10
N TRP A 95 10.71 -10.11 -1.03
CA TRP A 95 11.47 -9.24 -0.13
C TRP A 95 11.33 -9.65 1.34
N ALA A 96 10.11 -9.85 1.82
CA ALA A 96 9.84 -10.27 3.19
C ALA A 96 10.53 -11.60 3.52
N PHE A 97 10.52 -12.56 2.58
CA PHE A 97 11.20 -13.84 2.74
C PHE A 97 12.73 -13.67 2.89
N VAL A 98 13.33 -12.83 2.03
CA VAL A 98 14.76 -12.49 2.10
C VAL A 98 15.08 -11.82 3.43
N THR A 99 14.28 -10.85 3.88
CA THR A 99 14.49 -10.16 5.16
C THR A 99 14.38 -11.11 6.35
N ILE A 100 13.40 -12.02 6.36
CA ILE A 100 13.27 -13.03 7.42
C ILE A 100 14.48 -13.97 7.44
N ILE A 101 14.93 -14.47 6.29
CA ILE A 101 16.13 -15.31 6.21
C ILE A 101 17.36 -14.55 6.74
N GLN A 102 17.56 -13.30 6.31
CA GLN A 102 18.66 -12.47 6.79
C GLN A 102 18.60 -12.23 8.31
N LEU A 103 17.39 -12.07 8.86
CA LEU A 103 17.19 -11.91 10.30
C LEU A 103 17.50 -13.20 11.07
N LEU A 104 17.19 -14.37 10.51
CA LEU A 104 17.44 -15.68 11.14
C LEU A 104 18.90 -16.13 11.02
N LEU A 105 19.60 -15.73 9.97
CA LEU A 105 21.02 -16.04 9.77
C LEU A 105 21.96 -15.13 10.57
N LYS A 106 21.44 -14.05 11.14
CA LYS A 106 22.18 -13.09 11.95
C LYS A 106 22.11 -13.44 13.43
#